data_AF-A0A0A7GF57-F1
#
_entry.id   AF-A0A0A7GF57-F1
#
_cell.length_a   1.000
_cell.length_b   1.000
_cell.length_c   1.000
_cell.angle_alpha   90.00
_cell.angle_beta   90.00
_cell.angle_gamma   90.00
#
_symmetry.space_group_name_H-M   'P 1'
#
loop_
_entity.id
_entity.type
_entity.pdbx_description
1 polymer ?
#
loop_
_entity_poly.entity_id
_entity_poly.type
_entity_poly.pdbx_seq_one_letter_code
_entity_poly.pdbx_strand_id
1 'polypeptide(L)'
;MLPPGQFEEEKLRVLNISSVPEIDADDYMLRIGGCVDSELELSYGDLLEMRQVEVEIPAHCVEGWSVTGLKWGGVPVEEIISLSRPAEAKFVLLKCIDGYTTCVSLDYFQRGIFALRLNGQTIPPEHGYPVRAVIPDLYFWKSAKWVGEVEFLEEYVDGYWESRGYHSVGDAWLEQRRK
;
A
#
# COMPACT_ATOMS: atom_id res chain seq x y z
N MET A 1 -17.65 -13.23 -0.81
CA MET A 1 -17.04 -14.24 -1.71
C MET A 1 -15.55 -14.03 -1.65
N LEU A 2 -14.74 -15.10 -1.62
CA LEU A 2 -13.28 -15.00 -1.65
C LEU A 2 -12.74 -15.26 -3.06
N PRO A 3 -11.55 -14.75 -3.40
CA PRO A 3 -10.86 -15.13 -4.63
C PRO A 3 -10.59 -16.64 -4.69
N PRO A 4 -10.40 -17.22 -5.89
CA PRO A 4 -10.10 -18.64 -6.03
C PRO A 4 -8.84 -19.06 -5.25
N GLY A 5 -8.88 -20.26 -4.67
CA GLY A 5 -7.77 -20.80 -3.87
C GLY A 5 -7.51 -20.04 -2.57
N GLN A 6 -8.53 -19.39 -2.01
CA GLN A 6 -8.46 -18.69 -0.72
C GLN A 6 -9.35 -19.36 0.33
N PHE A 7 -8.88 -19.42 1.57
CA PHE A 7 -9.69 -19.71 2.76
C PHE A 7 -9.70 -18.51 3.71
N GLU A 8 -10.74 -18.40 4.53
CA GLU A 8 -10.91 -17.28 5.46
C GLU A 8 -10.08 -17.48 6.74
N GLU A 9 -9.46 -16.40 7.20
CA GLU A 9 -8.74 -16.28 8.45
C GLU A 9 -9.39 -15.20 9.32
N GLU A 10 -9.34 -15.39 10.64
CA GLU A 10 -9.95 -14.44 11.58
C GLU A 10 -9.11 -13.17 11.78
N LYS A 11 -7.78 -13.28 11.62
CA LYS A 11 -6.85 -12.20 11.95
C LYS A 11 -5.84 -11.99 10.86
N LEU A 12 -5.51 -10.72 10.64
CA LEU A 12 -4.45 -10.32 9.72
C LEU A 12 -3.10 -10.86 10.23
N ARG A 13 -2.49 -11.75 9.46
CA ARG A 13 -1.18 -12.30 9.81
C ARG A 13 -0.08 -11.25 9.64
N VAL A 14 0.96 -11.34 10.47
CA VAL A 14 2.16 -10.52 10.35
C VAL A 14 3.16 -11.24 9.45
N LEU A 15 3.35 -10.72 8.24
CA LEU A 15 4.37 -11.17 7.30
C LEU A 15 5.29 -9.98 6.98
N ASN A 16 6.59 -10.16 7.18
CA ASN A 16 7.61 -9.13 6.96
C ASN A 16 8.78 -9.73 6.18
N ILE A 17 9.45 -8.92 5.36
CA ILE A 17 10.73 -9.29 4.76
C ILE A 17 11.92 -9.00 5.71
N SER A 18 11.64 -8.30 6.80
CA SER A 18 12.59 -7.68 7.74
C SER A 18 12.00 -7.66 9.17
N SER A 19 12.75 -7.17 10.15
CA SER A 19 12.20 -6.84 11.47
C SER A 19 11.25 -5.65 11.39
N VAL A 20 10.30 -5.54 12.34
CA VAL A 20 9.45 -4.35 12.46
C VAL A 20 10.35 -3.14 12.76
N PRO A 21 10.36 -2.09 11.90
CA PRO A 21 11.15 -0.90 12.15
C PRO A 21 10.56 -0.10 13.32
N GLU A 22 11.45 0.48 14.13
CA GLU A 22 11.07 1.49 15.11
C GLU A 22 11.01 2.84 14.39
N ILE A 23 9.80 3.38 14.24
CA ILE A 23 9.56 4.65 13.54
C ILE A 23 8.96 5.63 14.54
N ASP A 24 9.66 6.73 14.79
CA ASP A 24 9.08 7.89 15.45
C ASP A 24 8.19 8.63 14.46
N ALA A 25 6.95 8.90 14.85
CA ALA A 25 5.99 9.58 13.99
C ALA A 25 6.30 11.07 13.85
N ASP A 26 7.00 11.67 14.82
CA ASP A 26 7.40 13.08 14.76
C ASP A 26 8.49 13.31 13.70
N ASP A 27 9.30 12.29 13.40
CA ASP A 27 10.35 12.30 12.38
C ASP A 27 9.90 11.68 11.04
N TYR A 28 8.67 11.15 10.98
CA TYR A 28 8.18 10.47 9.78
C TYR A 28 7.83 11.46 8.67
N MET A 29 8.29 11.15 7.45
CA MET A 29 7.93 11.85 6.22
C MET A 29 7.52 10.89 5.11
N LEU A 30 6.37 11.13 4.50
CA LEU A 30 5.96 10.54 3.24
C LEU A 30 6.37 11.47 2.09
N ARG A 31 7.27 10.99 1.23
CA ARG A 31 7.74 11.73 0.05
C ARG A 31 6.99 11.32 -1.20
N ILE A 32 6.63 12.28 -2.02
CA ILE A 32 5.95 12.05 -3.31
C ILE A 32 6.76 12.73 -4.41
N GLY A 33 7.12 11.97 -5.43
CA GLY A 33 7.97 12.45 -6.53
C GLY A 33 7.83 11.62 -7.80
N GLY A 34 8.84 11.74 -8.67
CA GLY A 34 8.87 11.10 -9.99
C GLY A 34 8.15 11.96 -11.04
N CYS A 35 7.31 11.34 -11.86
CA CYS A 35 6.54 11.99 -12.92
C CYS A 35 5.36 12.81 -12.35
N VAL A 36 5.66 13.87 -11.59
CA VAL A 36 4.69 14.77 -10.93
C VAL A 36 4.99 16.22 -11.23
N ASP A 37 3.96 17.06 -11.34
CA ASP A 37 4.14 18.51 -11.47
C ASP A 37 4.56 19.17 -10.15
N SER A 38 4.30 18.52 -9.01
CA SER A 38 4.62 19.02 -7.68
C SER A 38 5.09 17.88 -6.77
N GLU A 39 6.37 17.93 -6.38
CA GLU A 39 6.90 17.07 -5.33
C GLU A 39 6.33 17.49 -3.97
N LEU A 40 6.03 16.51 -3.12
CA LEU A 40 5.47 16.74 -1.79
C LEU A 40 6.31 16.02 -0.74
N GLU A 41 6.44 16.64 0.42
CA GLU A 41 6.85 15.94 1.63
C GLU A 41 5.76 16.19 2.68
N LEU A 42 5.13 15.12 3.16
CA LEU A 42 4.03 15.17 4.12
C LEU A 42 4.46 14.50 5.42
N SER A 43 4.41 15.22 6.53
CA SER A 43 4.64 14.65 7.85
C SER A 43 3.48 13.75 8.27
N TYR A 44 3.67 12.96 9.33
CA TYR A 44 2.55 12.21 9.90
C TYR A 44 1.42 13.12 10.38
N GLY A 45 1.77 14.29 10.93
CA GLY A 45 0.81 15.33 11.33
C GLY A 45 -0.02 15.84 10.16
N ASP A 46 0.61 16.14 9.03
CA ASP A 46 -0.10 16.58 7.82
C ASP A 46 -1.12 15.53 7.36
N LEU A 47 -0.72 14.25 7.33
CA LEU A 47 -1.61 13.15 6.94
C LEU A 47 -2.81 12.98 7.89
N LEU A 48 -2.68 13.33 9.17
CA LEU A 48 -3.79 13.31 10.13
C LEU A 48 -4.78 14.45 9.89
N GLU A 49 -4.31 15.61 9.42
CA GLU A 49 -5.13 16.79 9.12
C GLU A 49 -5.81 16.73 7.74
N MET A 50 -5.29 15.92 6.82
CA MET A 50 -5.91 15.65 5.53
C MET A 50 -7.28 14.96 5.66
N ARG A 51 -8.08 15.02 4.59
CA ARG A 51 -9.38 14.34 4.51
C ARG A 51 -9.24 12.85 4.87
N GLN A 52 -9.95 12.45 5.91
CA GLN A 52 -9.99 11.07 6.39
C GLN A 52 -11.18 10.31 5.81
N VAL A 53 -10.95 9.07 5.39
CA VAL A 53 -11.99 8.10 5.03
C VAL A 53 -11.82 6.82 5.82
N GLU A 54 -12.89 6.02 5.90
CA GLU A 54 -12.84 4.62 6.33
C GLU A 54 -13.41 3.76 5.21
N VAL A 55 -12.66 2.72 4.81
CA VAL A 55 -13.03 1.80 3.73
C VAL A 55 -12.85 0.36 4.20
N GLU A 56 -13.74 -0.52 3.76
CA GLU A 56 -13.59 -1.95 4.00
C GLU A 56 -12.88 -2.58 2.80
N ILE A 57 -11.65 -3.05 3.01
CA ILE A 57 -10.84 -3.70 1.96
C ILE A 57 -10.29 -5.01 2.53
N PRO A 58 -10.64 -6.18 1.96
CA PRO A 58 -10.11 -7.46 2.42
C PRO A 58 -8.61 -7.58 2.12
N ALA A 59 -7.90 -8.36 2.94
CA ALA A 59 -6.52 -8.73 2.68
C ALA A 59 -6.47 -10.14 2.07
N HIS A 60 -6.03 -10.26 0.82
CA HIS A 60 -5.86 -11.54 0.14
C HIS A 60 -4.38 -11.92 0.06
N CYS A 61 -3.95 -12.95 0.78
CA CYS A 61 -2.55 -13.38 0.74
C CYS A 61 -2.31 -14.37 -0.41
N VAL A 62 -1.13 -14.24 -1.01
CA VAL A 62 -0.63 -15.18 -2.03
C VAL A 62 -0.43 -16.59 -1.52
N GLU A 63 -0.34 -16.79 -0.21
CA GLU A 63 -0.23 -18.09 0.45
C GLU A 63 -1.58 -18.83 0.55
N GLY A 64 -2.68 -18.21 0.10
CA GLY A 64 -3.99 -18.85 0.03
C GLY A 64 -4.91 -18.59 1.22
N TRP A 65 -4.60 -17.62 2.06
CA TRP A 65 -5.51 -17.14 3.10
C TRP A 65 -6.02 -15.71 2.84
N SER A 66 -7.22 -15.40 3.32
CA SER A 66 -7.86 -14.08 3.20
C SER A 66 -8.48 -13.64 4.52
N VAL A 67 -8.44 -12.34 4.80
CA VAL A 67 -9.14 -11.73 5.95
C VAL A 67 -10.11 -10.69 5.43
N THR A 68 -11.39 -10.88 5.67
CA THR A 68 -12.46 -9.96 5.27
C THR A 68 -12.86 -9.03 6.42
N GLY A 69 -13.71 -8.03 6.17
CA GLY A 69 -14.20 -7.12 7.22
C GLY A 69 -13.15 -6.15 7.80
N LEU A 70 -11.95 -6.08 7.21
CA LEU A 70 -10.91 -5.15 7.63
C LEU A 70 -11.28 -3.72 7.25
N LYS A 71 -11.38 -2.86 8.26
CA LYS A 71 -11.67 -1.43 8.09
C LYS A 71 -10.38 -0.62 8.15
N TRP A 72 -10.03 0.01 7.04
CA TRP A 72 -8.85 0.84 6.91
C TRP A 72 -9.25 2.30 6.98
N GLY A 73 -8.66 3.03 7.92
CA GLY A 73 -8.89 4.47 8.10
C GLY A 73 -7.65 5.27 7.74
N GLY A 74 -7.80 6.36 6.99
CA GLY A 74 -6.66 7.19 6.58
C GLY A 74 -6.98 8.10 5.40
N VAL A 75 -5.94 8.47 4.65
CA VAL A 75 -6.01 9.41 3.53
C VAL A 75 -6.25 8.64 2.23
N PRO A 76 -7.32 8.91 1.47
CA PRO A 76 -7.51 8.27 0.17
C PRO A 76 -6.40 8.73 -0.77
N VAL A 77 -5.85 7.80 -1.56
CA VAL A 77 -4.74 8.07 -2.48
C VAL A 77 -5.06 9.19 -3.47
N GLU A 78 -6.34 9.36 -3.82
CA GLU A 78 -6.84 10.44 -4.67
C GLU A 78 -6.41 11.84 -4.19
N GLU A 79 -6.35 12.09 -2.89
CA GLU A 79 -5.92 13.39 -2.35
C GLU A 79 -4.44 13.66 -2.68
N ILE A 80 -3.61 12.62 -2.59
CA ILE A 80 -2.19 12.69 -2.92
C ILE A 80 -2.00 12.92 -4.42
N ILE A 81 -2.75 12.19 -5.25
CA ILE A 81 -2.75 12.37 -6.72
C ILE A 81 -3.18 13.81 -7.08
N SER A 82 -4.21 14.35 -6.42
CA SER A 82 -4.71 15.69 -6.67
C SER A 82 -3.68 16.78 -6.36
N LEU A 83 -2.94 16.61 -5.27
CA LEU A 83 -1.90 17.53 -4.83
C LEU A 83 -0.62 17.43 -5.67
N SER A 84 -0.17 16.22 -5.99
CA SER A 84 1.08 16.01 -6.73
C SER A 84 0.93 16.22 -8.23
N ARG A 85 -0.28 16.02 -8.77
CA ARG A 85 -0.62 16.16 -10.20
C ARG A 85 0.36 15.36 -11.08
N PRO A 86 0.28 14.01 -11.05
CA PRO A 86 1.15 13.19 -11.88
C PRO A 86 0.91 13.47 -13.36
N ALA A 87 2.00 13.66 -14.11
CA ALA A 87 2.01 13.89 -15.55
C ALA A 87 2.67 12.68 -16.23
N GLU A 88 2.02 12.12 -17.25
CA GLU A 88 2.53 10.97 -18.04
C GLU A 88 2.73 9.64 -17.26
N ALA A 89 2.59 9.67 -15.94
CA ALA A 89 2.71 8.49 -15.07
C ALA A 89 1.65 7.42 -15.38
N LYS A 90 2.08 6.17 -15.45
CA LYS A 90 1.24 4.98 -15.62
C LYS A 90 1.38 3.99 -14.46
N PHE A 91 2.44 4.13 -13.67
CA PHE A 91 2.77 3.26 -12.56
C PHE A 91 3.18 4.08 -11.35
N VAL A 92 3.12 3.44 -10.19
CA VAL A 92 3.55 3.99 -8.91
C VAL A 92 4.40 2.96 -8.20
N LEU A 93 5.64 3.33 -7.91
CA LEU A 93 6.55 2.55 -7.08
C LEU A 93 6.43 3.04 -5.64
N LEU A 94 5.98 2.16 -4.76
CA LEU A 94 5.99 2.36 -3.32
C LEU A 94 7.33 1.88 -2.78
N LYS A 95 8.07 2.76 -2.09
CA LYS A 95 9.31 2.40 -1.38
C LYS A 95 9.09 2.54 0.12
N CYS A 96 9.47 1.48 0.83
CA CYS A 96 9.23 1.35 2.25
C CYS A 96 10.52 1.57 3.03
N ILE A 97 10.37 2.02 4.27
CA ILE A 97 11.49 2.31 5.18
C ILE A 97 12.35 1.07 5.42
N ASP A 98 11.75 -0.12 5.41
CA ASP A 98 12.45 -1.39 5.61
C ASP A 98 13.13 -1.95 4.35
N GLY A 99 13.12 -1.19 3.25
CA GLY A 99 13.66 -1.58 1.94
C GLY A 99 12.69 -2.41 1.08
N TYR A 100 11.47 -2.67 1.55
CA TYR A 100 10.44 -3.29 0.69
C TYR A 100 10.03 -2.32 -0.43
N THR A 101 9.83 -2.86 -1.63
CA THR A 101 9.27 -2.10 -2.76
C THR A 101 8.19 -2.90 -3.46
N THR A 102 7.20 -2.19 -4.01
CA THR A 102 6.22 -2.78 -4.94
C THR A 102 5.74 -1.74 -5.93
N CYS A 103 5.56 -2.16 -7.17
CA CYS A 103 5.08 -1.31 -8.25
C CYS A 103 3.64 -1.68 -8.60
N VAL A 104 2.76 -0.70 -8.69
CA VAL A 104 1.35 -0.88 -9.06
C VAL A 104 1.00 0.04 -10.22
N SER A 105 0.07 -0.35 -11.09
CA SER A 105 -0.41 0.59 -12.09
C SER A 105 -1.21 1.72 -11.42
N LEU A 106 -1.20 2.89 -12.04
CA LEU A 106 -1.95 4.05 -11.55
C LEU A 106 -3.44 3.74 -11.41
N ASP A 107 -3.99 2.89 -12.29
CA ASP A 107 -5.38 2.45 -12.26
C ASP A 107 -5.78 1.66 -11.00
N TYR A 108 -4.89 0.82 -10.49
CA TYR A 108 -5.08 0.15 -9.20
C TYR A 108 -4.80 1.11 -8.05
N PHE A 109 -3.73 1.90 -8.15
CA PHE A 109 -3.27 2.78 -7.09
C PHE A 109 -4.32 3.83 -6.68
N GLN A 110 -4.99 4.47 -7.65
CA GLN A 110 -6.00 5.50 -7.39
C GLN A 110 -7.21 5.02 -6.56
N ARG A 111 -7.40 3.70 -6.43
CA ARG A 111 -8.47 3.09 -5.62
C ARG A 111 -8.03 2.79 -4.19
N GLY A 112 -6.76 3.05 -3.88
CA GLY A 112 -6.14 2.73 -2.60
C GLY A 112 -6.30 3.81 -1.54
N ILE A 113 -5.74 3.50 -0.38
CA ILE A 113 -5.69 4.37 0.80
C ILE A 113 -4.32 4.29 1.45
N PHE A 114 -3.82 5.43 1.94
CA PHE A 114 -2.75 5.48 2.93
C PHE A 114 -3.38 5.34 4.32
N ALA A 115 -3.41 4.10 4.82
CA ALA A 115 -4.05 3.76 6.07
C ALA A 115 -3.15 4.12 7.26
N LEU A 116 -3.75 4.87 8.19
CA LEU A 116 -3.20 5.28 9.49
C LEU A 116 -3.86 4.50 10.63
N ARG A 117 -5.03 3.90 10.36
CA ARG A 117 -5.87 3.15 11.30
C ARG A 117 -6.29 1.81 10.70
N LEU A 118 -6.43 0.82 11.57
CA LEU A 118 -6.99 -0.50 11.29
C LEU A 118 -8.05 -0.81 12.34
N ASN A 119 -9.27 -1.11 11.90
CA ASN A 119 -10.43 -1.43 12.74
C ASN A 119 -10.71 -0.38 13.83
N GLY A 120 -10.64 0.90 13.43
CA GLY A 120 -10.93 2.05 14.31
C GLY A 120 -9.80 2.43 15.28
N GLN A 121 -8.69 1.68 15.30
CA GLN A 121 -7.52 1.97 16.13
C GLN A 121 -6.35 2.42 15.27
N THR A 122 -5.41 3.19 15.85
CA THR A 122 -4.12 3.45 15.21
C THR A 122 -3.50 2.13 14.76
N ILE A 123 -2.98 2.11 13.53
CA ILE A 123 -2.44 0.87 12.99
C ILE A 123 -1.27 0.36 13.84
N PRO A 124 -1.21 -0.94 14.20
CA PRO A 124 -0.08 -1.48 14.95
C PRO A 124 1.24 -1.42 14.16
N PRO A 125 2.40 -1.29 14.81
CA PRO A 125 3.71 -1.30 14.16
C PRO A 125 3.94 -2.47 13.20
N GLU A 126 3.60 -3.68 13.61
CA GLU A 126 3.70 -4.91 12.81
C GLU A 126 2.82 -4.91 11.55
N HIS A 127 1.80 -4.06 11.52
CA HIS A 127 0.88 -3.88 10.41
C HIS A 127 1.15 -2.63 9.59
N GLY A 128 2.17 -1.83 9.92
CA GLY A 128 2.64 -0.74 9.07
C GLY A 128 2.60 0.66 9.69
N TYR A 129 2.54 0.81 11.02
CA TYR A 129 2.65 2.15 11.64
C TYR A 129 3.94 2.86 11.20
N PRO A 130 3.89 4.16 10.87
CA PRO A 130 2.74 5.05 10.96
C PRO A 130 1.80 5.01 9.75
N VAL A 131 2.31 4.58 8.58
CA VAL A 131 1.56 4.61 7.31
C VAL A 131 1.78 3.32 6.52
N ARG A 132 0.69 2.72 6.05
CA ARG A 132 0.72 1.68 5.02
C ARG A 132 -0.14 2.06 3.83
N ALA A 133 0.23 1.59 2.64
CA ALA A 133 -0.66 1.57 1.50
C ALA A 133 -1.55 0.31 1.55
N VAL A 134 -2.83 0.47 1.21
CA VAL A 134 -3.77 -0.63 1.02
C VAL A 134 -4.42 -0.48 -0.35
N ILE A 135 -4.22 -1.48 -1.21
CA ILE A 135 -4.68 -1.48 -2.61
C ILE A 135 -5.71 -2.59 -2.79
N PRO A 136 -6.97 -2.27 -3.16
CA PRO A 136 -8.02 -3.26 -3.41
C PRO A 136 -7.68 -4.22 -4.56
N ASP A 137 -8.38 -5.36 -4.59
CA ASP A 137 -8.38 -6.41 -5.63
C ASP A 137 -7.05 -7.15 -5.86
N LEU A 138 -5.92 -6.56 -5.46
CA LEU A 138 -4.61 -7.16 -5.59
C LEU A 138 -4.28 -8.03 -4.38
N TYR A 139 -3.41 -9.02 -4.59
CA TYR A 139 -2.78 -9.73 -3.50
C TYR A 139 -2.02 -8.77 -2.59
N PHE A 140 -2.07 -9.07 -1.29
CA PHE A 140 -1.73 -8.14 -0.22
C PHE A 140 -0.24 -7.78 -0.16
N TRP A 141 0.63 -8.45 -0.93
CA TRP A 141 2.01 -7.98 -1.10
C TRP A 141 2.07 -6.61 -1.79
N LYS A 142 1.10 -6.27 -2.64
CA LYS A 142 0.96 -4.93 -3.23
C LYS A 142 0.54 -3.86 -2.23
N SER A 143 0.05 -4.25 -1.05
CA SER A 143 -0.35 -3.36 0.05
C SER A 143 0.80 -3.14 1.04
N ALA A 144 1.75 -2.31 0.60
CA ALA A 144 3.02 -2.05 1.25
C ALA A 144 2.89 -1.43 2.66
N LYS A 145 3.74 -1.85 3.59
CA LYS A 145 3.84 -1.32 4.96
C LYS A 145 4.98 -0.32 5.07
N TRP A 146 4.89 0.62 6.01
CA TRP A 146 5.95 1.57 6.32
C TRP A 146 6.39 2.37 5.08
N VAL A 147 5.42 2.82 4.29
CA VAL A 147 5.69 3.55 3.04
C VAL A 147 6.37 4.87 3.39
N GLY A 148 7.55 5.11 2.82
CA GLY A 148 8.29 6.37 3.00
C GLY A 148 8.33 7.21 1.73
N GLU A 149 8.18 6.59 0.56
CA GLU A 149 8.21 7.29 -0.72
C GLU A 149 7.21 6.68 -1.72
N VAL A 150 6.58 7.55 -2.50
CA VAL A 150 5.67 7.26 -3.60
C VAL A 150 6.25 7.90 -4.85
N GLU A 151 6.79 7.08 -5.74
CA GLU A 151 7.38 7.55 -6.99
C GLU A 151 6.45 7.23 -8.15
N PHE A 152 5.95 8.25 -8.83
CA PHE A 152 5.16 8.10 -10.05
C PHE A 152 6.09 7.86 -11.25
N LEU A 153 5.76 6.88 -12.08
CA LEU A 153 6.63 6.39 -13.16
C LEU A 153 5.86 6.22 -14.47
N GLU A 154 6.52 6.50 -15.60
CA GLU A 154 6.01 6.19 -16.95
C GLU A 154 6.08 4.71 -17.28
N GLU A 155 7.15 4.03 -16.84
CA GLU A 155 7.42 2.63 -17.13
C GLU A 155 7.36 1.76 -15.87
N TYR A 156 6.95 0.51 -16.06
CA TYR A 156 6.89 -0.44 -14.97
C TYR A 156 8.30 -0.91 -14.59
N VAL A 157 8.55 -0.98 -13.27
CA VAL A 157 9.74 -1.60 -12.69
C VAL A 157 9.33 -2.69 -11.71
N ASP A 158 10.14 -3.75 -11.60
CA ASP A 158 9.89 -4.81 -10.63
C ASP A 158 10.18 -4.32 -9.19
N GLY A 159 9.24 -4.60 -8.29
CA GLY A 159 9.45 -4.46 -6.84
C GLY A 159 10.19 -5.67 -6.24
N TYR A 160 10.11 -5.78 -4.91
CA TYR A 160 10.81 -6.82 -4.16
C TYR A 160 10.33 -8.23 -4.51
N TRP A 161 9.02 -8.48 -4.53
CA TRP A 161 8.51 -9.84 -4.80
C TRP A 161 8.47 -10.13 -6.30
N GLU A 162 8.21 -9.12 -7.11
CA GLU A 162 8.10 -9.20 -8.56
C GLU A 162 9.45 -9.57 -9.19
N SER A 163 10.55 -9.01 -8.66
CA SER A 163 11.92 -9.42 -9.00
C SER A 163 12.27 -10.85 -8.56
N ARG A 164 11.46 -11.46 -7.68
CA ARG A 164 11.58 -12.84 -7.18
C ARG A 164 10.52 -13.78 -7.77
N GLY A 165 9.99 -13.45 -8.94
CA GLY A 165 9.09 -14.30 -9.72
C GLY A 165 7.62 -14.23 -9.32
N TYR A 166 7.22 -13.25 -8.51
CA TYR A 166 5.81 -12.94 -8.33
C TYR A 166 5.26 -12.19 -9.55
N HIS A 167 3.97 -12.31 -9.77
CA HIS A 167 3.31 -11.66 -10.91
C HIS A 167 3.36 -10.13 -10.77
N SER A 168 3.51 -9.42 -11.89
CA SER A 168 3.67 -7.95 -11.91
C SER A 168 2.41 -7.20 -11.49
N VAL A 169 1.22 -7.65 -11.91
CA VAL A 169 -0.07 -7.07 -11.47
C VAL A 169 -0.49 -7.63 -10.12
N GLY A 170 -0.65 -8.96 -10.00
CA GLY A 170 -1.00 -9.58 -8.73
C GLY A 170 -2.50 -9.56 -8.43
N ASP A 171 -3.36 -9.59 -9.44
CA ASP A 171 -4.81 -9.65 -9.24
C ASP A 171 -5.22 -10.95 -8.52
N ALA A 172 -5.91 -10.81 -7.38
CA ALA A 172 -6.30 -11.95 -6.56
C ALA A 172 -7.38 -12.82 -7.22
N TRP A 173 -8.31 -12.21 -7.95
CA TRP A 173 -9.44 -12.89 -8.59
C TRP A 173 -9.03 -13.64 -9.85
N LEU A 174 -7.98 -13.17 -10.53
CA LEU A 174 -7.40 -13.82 -11.70
C LEU A 174 -6.29 -14.81 -11.36
N GLU A 175 -6.08 -15.12 -10.07
CA GLU A 175 -5.03 -16.03 -9.58
C GLU A 175 -3.61 -15.69 -10.06
N GLN A 176 -3.32 -14.40 -10.25
CA GLN A 176 -2.02 -13.91 -10.73
C GLN A 176 -0.97 -13.95 -9.61
N ARG A 177 -0.53 -15.15 -9.22
CA ARG A 177 0.40 -15.35 -8.08
C ARG A 177 1.88 -15.25 -8.49
N ARG A 178 2.24 -15.77 -9.67
CA ARG A 178 3.62 -15.91 -10.17
C ARG A 178 3.71 -15.52 -11.65
N LYS A 179 4.94 -15.26 -12.13
CA LYS A 179 5.26 -15.08 -13.55
C LYS A 179 5.10 -16.39 -14.34
#